data_AF-A0A5J5FAP7-F1
#
_entry.id   AF-A0A5J5FAP7-F1
#
_cell.length_a   1.000
_cell.length_b   1.000
_cell.length_c   1.000
_cell.angle_alpha   90.00
_cell.angle_beta   90.00
_cell.angle_gamma   90.00
#
_symmetry.space_group_name_H-M   'P 1'
#
loop_
_entity.id
_entity.type
_entity.pdbx_description
1 polymer ?
#
loop_
_entity_poly.entity_id
_entity_poly.type
_entity_poly.pdbx_seq_one_letter_code
_entity_poly.pdbx_strand_id
1 'polypeptide(L)'
;TFNANDGKRKVWMENGKQPLRPKTKGKGIMISAFLTPGGILKPVREAIEYLEYGKNNYWTGDKMVQQAIESALPIFRYAFPRCQGLWAFDNATNHNSFHPKALVASRMQLAPGGKQPEMKEGFDYNRGLPQAMVYPDNYKDVFLRGKTKGLKVVLKERGLWPESGRNPFGNKFLLECPTTYSRSGCLPKEEGRCCAKSVMAAQRDFQEQKGWLQEEFEAAHQEVIFYPKFHCELNFIEQFWCAAKWYTRENCEYTIEGLRRILPEALHSVPLQSINR
;
A
#
# COMPACT_ATOMS: atom_id res chain seq x y z
N THR A 1 -2.55 1.84 15.22
CA THR A 1 -2.09 0.77 16.14
C THR A 1 -2.08 1.23 17.57
N PHE A 2 -2.57 0.38 18.46
CA PHE A 2 -2.63 0.53 19.91
C PHE A 2 -1.83 -0.60 20.56
N ASN A 3 -1.17 -0.31 21.68
CA ASN A 3 -0.19 -1.20 22.27
C ASN A 3 -0.47 -1.37 23.76
N ALA A 4 -0.37 -2.62 24.26
CA ALA A 4 -0.76 -2.93 25.63
C ALA A 4 0.06 -2.09 26.61
N ASN A 5 1.36 -1.94 26.37
CA ASN A 5 2.23 -1.20 27.27
C ASN A 5 2.33 0.30 26.91
N ASP A 6 1.47 0.83 26.02
CA ASP A 6 1.40 2.26 25.73
C ASP A 6 0.48 2.96 26.73
N GLY A 7 1.07 3.55 27.77
CA GLY A 7 0.34 4.37 28.74
C GLY A 7 1.19 5.46 29.39
N LYS A 8 0.81 5.89 30.59
CA LYS A 8 1.35 7.09 31.24
C LYS A 8 2.85 6.99 31.49
N ARG A 9 3.63 7.82 30.80
CA ARG A 9 5.08 7.89 30.99
C ARG A 9 5.50 8.50 32.32
N LYS A 10 4.67 9.36 32.91
CA LYS A 10 4.90 10.02 34.21
C LYS A 10 3.89 9.51 35.24
N VAL A 11 4.36 9.18 36.44
CA VAL A 11 3.54 8.76 37.59
C VAL A 11 4.09 9.40 38.86
N TRP A 12 3.21 9.74 39.79
CA TRP A 12 3.60 10.14 41.15
C TRP A 12 3.92 8.88 41.95
N MET A 13 5.04 8.88 42.66
CA MET A 13 5.52 7.71 43.39
C MET A 13 6.03 8.12 44.76
N GLU A 14 5.79 7.26 45.73
CA GLU A 14 6.36 7.40 47.07
C GLU A 14 7.89 7.27 47.02
N ASN A 15 8.57 8.04 47.86
CA ASN A 15 10.02 8.05 47.88
C ASN A 15 10.58 6.65 48.17
N GLY A 16 11.56 6.20 47.38
CA GLY A 16 12.14 4.86 47.46
C GLY A 16 11.40 3.75 46.67
N LYS A 17 10.24 4.02 46.07
CA LYS A 17 9.57 3.04 45.19
C LYS A 17 9.99 3.23 43.72
N GLN A 18 10.30 2.12 43.05
CA GLN A 18 10.53 2.06 41.60
C GLN A 18 9.64 0.99 40.96
N PRO A 19 8.49 1.34 40.36
CA PRO A 19 7.66 0.39 39.66
C PRO A 19 8.39 -0.08 38.40
N LEU A 20 8.54 -1.39 38.29
CA LEU A 20 9.08 -2.01 37.09
C LEU A 20 8.06 -1.87 35.96
N ARG A 21 8.49 -1.27 34.85
CA ARG A 21 7.68 -1.17 33.64
C ARG A 21 8.22 -2.11 32.57
N PRO A 22 7.33 -2.76 31.79
CA PRO A 22 7.76 -3.47 30.61
C PRO A 22 8.56 -2.55 29.67
N LYS A 23 9.72 -3.02 29.20
CA LYS A 23 10.58 -2.27 28.27
C LYS A 23 10.03 -2.24 26.84
N THR A 24 9.19 -3.21 26.49
CA THR A 24 8.61 -3.35 25.14
C THR A 24 7.22 -2.71 25.08
N LYS A 25 6.74 -2.40 23.87
CA LYS A 25 5.36 -1.93 23.65
C LYS A 25 4.28 -2.99 23.95
N GLY A 26 4.67 -4.22 24.26
CA GLY A 26 3.76 -5.34 24.46
C GLY A 26 3.06 -5.77 23.16
N LYS A 27 2.07 -6.65 23.29
CA LYS A 27 1.14 -6.98 22.20
C LYS A 27 0.38 -5.72 21.76
N GLY A 28 -0.20 -5.73 20.57
CA GLY A 28 -1.00 -4.61 20.14
C GLY A 28 -2.04 -4.97 19.09
N ILE A 29 -2.96 -4.04 18.92
CA ILE A 29 -4.09 -4.14 18.01
C ILE A 29 -3.95 -3.00 17.00
N MET A 30 -3.80 -3.36 15.73
CA MET A 30 -3.97 -2.43 14.62
C MET A 30 -5.46 -2.27 14.38
N ILE A 31 -5.89 -1.02 14.20
CA ILE A 31 -7.28 -0.70 13.89
C ILE A 31 -7.24 0.07 12.59
N SER A 32 -8.10 -0.32 11.66
CA SER A 32 -8.36 0.42 10.44
C SER A 32 -9.82 0.84 10.45
N ALA A 33 -10.09 2.12 10.20
CA ALA A 33 -11.44 2.67 10.20
C ALA A 33 -11.62 3.65 9.05
N PHE A 34 -12.85 3.75 8.55
CA PHE A 34 -13.25 4.80 7.62
C PHE A 34 -14.11 5.83 8.35
N LEU A 35 -13.76 7.11 8.17
CA LEU A 35 -14.47 8.22 8.77
C LEU A 35 -15.18 9.07 7.72
N THR A 36 -16.20 9.77 8.18
CA THR A 36 -16.87 10.90 7.52
C THR A 36 -16.70 12.13 8.41
N PRO A 37 -17.11 13.34 7.97
CA PRO A 37 -17.19 14.50 8.86
C PRO A 37 -18.10 14.27 10.09
N GLY A 38 -18.98 13.26 10.03
CA GLY A 38 -19.82 12.80 11.15
C GLY A 38 -19.18 11.72 12.03
N GLY A 39 -17.88 11.47 11.93
CA GLY A 39 -17.18 10.42 12.68
C GLY A 39 -17.12 9.09 11.94
N ILE A 40 -17.08 7.97 12.66
CA ILE A 40 -16.97 6.63 12.07
C ILE A 40 -18.12 6.39 11.08
N LEU A 41 -17.79 5.88 9.89
CA LEU A 41 -18.78 5.50 8.90
C LEU A 41 -19.64 4.34 9.42
N LYS A 42 -20.88 4.64 9.83
CA LYS A 42 -21.79 3.70 10.50
C LYS A 42 -23.28 4.03 10.32
N PRO A 43 -23.92 3.65 9.20
CA PRO A 43 -25.37 3.63 9.07
C PRO A 43 -26.01 2.36 9.66
N VAL A 44 -25.33 1.19 9.59
CA VAL A 44 -25.86 -0.12 10.03
C VAL A 44 -24.79 -0.90 10.80
N ARG A 45 -23.56 -0.93 10.28
CA ARG A 45 -22.37 -1.46 10.94
C ARG A 45 -21.21 -0.49 10.77
N GLU A 46 -20.24 -0.58 11.65
CA GLU A 46 -19.03 0.23 11.58
C GLU A 46 -18.08 -0.29 10.50
N ALA A 47 -17.54 0.61 9.69
CA ALA A 47 -16.45 0.30 8.76
C ALA A 47 -15.11 0.23 9.51
N ILE A 48 -15.02 -0.63 10.53
CA ILE A 48 -13.83 -0.82 11.40
C ILE A 48 -13.36 -2.26 11.33
N GLU A 49 -12.04 -2.45 11.25
CA GLU A 49 -11.36 -3.74 11.36
C GLU A 49 -10.33 -3.71 12.48
N TYR A 50 -10.30 -4.78 13.28
CA TYR A 50 -9.35 -4.97 14.36
C TYR A 50 -8.41 -6.13 14.00
N LEU A 51 -7.10 -5.87 14.11
CA LEU A 51 -6.06 -6.85 13.81
C LEU A 51 -5.04 -6.90 14.94
N GLU A 52 -5.04 -7.98 15.71
CA GLU A 52 -3.94 -8.28 16.63
C GLU A 52 -2.69 -8.66 15.83
N TYR A 53 -1.70 -7.77 15.80
CA TYR A 53 -0.50 -7.99 14.99
C TYR A 53 0.52 -8.85 15.72
N GLY A 54 1.25 -9.68 14.97
CA GLY A 54 2.19 -10.66 15.52
C GLY A 54 2.99 -11.35 14.43
N LYS A 55 3.68 -12.44 14.77
CA LYS A 55 4.72 -13.08 13.95
C LYS A 55 4.31 -13.33 12.48
N ASN A 56 3.03 -13.64 12.23
CA ASN A 56 2.48 -13.89 10.90
C ASN A 56 1.17 -13.12 10.61
N ASN A 57 0.84 -12.09 11.40
CA ASN A 57 -0.40 -11.34 11.20
C ASN A 57 -0.09 -9.85 11.10
N TYR A 58 -0.15 -9.34 9.87
CA TYR A 58 0.12 -7.96 9.54
C TYR A 58 -1.03 -7.37 8.73
N TRP A 59 -1.12 -6.05 8.75
CA TRP A 59 -2.01 -5.30 7.86
C TRP A 59 -1.32 -5.10 6.51
N THR A 60 -1.83 -5.75 5.48
CA THR A 60 -1.25 -5.72 4.13
C THR A 60 -2.04 -4.79 3.22
N GLY A 61 -1.49 -4.50 2.03
CA GLY A 61 -2.23 -3.80 0.98
C GLY A 61 -3.52 -4.52 0.59
N ASP A 62 -3.47 -5.87 0.51
CA ASP A 62 -4.65 -6.68 0.17
C ASP A 62 -5.76 -6.50 1.22
N LYS A 63 -5.42 -6.56 2.51
CA LYS A 63 -6.41 -6.34 3.60
C LYS A 63 -7.00 -4.93 3.56
N MET A 64 -6.19 -3.94 3.19
CA MET A 64 -6.67 -2.57 3.03
C MET A 64 -7.69 -2.45 1.89
N VAL A 65 -7.37 -3.00 0.72
CA VAL A 65 -8.28 -3.01 -0.43
C VAL A 65 -9.55 -3.79 -0.10
N GLN A 66 -9.40 -4.96 0.50
CA GLN A 66 -10.52 -5.80 0.91
C GLN A 66 -11.47 -5.05 1.86
N GLN A 67 -10.94 -4.45 2.93
CA GLN A 67 -11.77 -3.66 3.84
C GLN A 67 -12.43 -2.48 3.12
N ALA A 68 -11.69 -1.76 2.28
CA ALA A 68 -12.18 -0.59 1.57
C ALA A 68 -13.37 -0.94 0.64
N ILE A 69 -13.23 -1.99 -0.14
CA ILE A 69 -14.16 -2.35 -1.23
C ILE A 69 -15.28 -3.27 -0.76
N GLU A 70 -14.99 -4.26 0.08
CA GLU A 70 -15.98 -5.25 0.53
C GLU A 70 -16.73 -4.78 1.79
N SER A 71 -16.16 -3.85 2.57
CA SER A 71 -16.77 -3.36 3.80
C SER A 71 -17.18 -1.89 3.70
N ALA A 72 -16.22 -0.97 3.55
CA ALA A 72 -16.49 0.45 3.66
C ALA A 72 -17.36 0.98 2.52
N LEU A 73 -17.10 0.59 1.27
CA LEU A 73 -17.85 1.06 0.11
C LEU A 73 -19.35 0.66 0.14
N PRO A 74 -19.73 -0.60 0.44
CA PRO A 74 -21.15 -0.95 0.63
C PRO A 74 -21.82 -0.15 1.75
N ILE A 75 -21.11 0.04 2.87
CA ILE A 75 -21.62 0.84 4.00
C ILE A 75 -21.84 2.29 3.55
N PHE A 76 -20.88 2.88 2.82
CA PHE A 76 -20.99 4.22 2.27
C PHE A 76 -22.18 4.36 1.32
N ARG A 77 -22.35 3.44 0.36
CA ARG A 77 -23.46 3.47 -0.60
C ARG A 77 -24.83 3.37 0.07
N TYR A 78 -24.91 2.65 1.18
CA TYR A 78 -26.12 2.59 1.99
C TYR A 78 -26.37 3.91 2.76
N ALA A 79 -25.34 4.48 3.38
CA ALA A 79 -25.45 5.74 4.11
C ALA A 79 -25.76 6.94 3.20
N PHE A 80 -25.19 6.96 2.00
CA PHE A 80 -25.24 8.09 1.07
C PHE A 80 -25.68 7.63 -0.33
N PRO A 81 -26.94 7.19 -0.49
CA PRO A 81 -27.43 6.68 -1.76
C PRO A 81 -27.35 7.75 -2.85
N ARG A 82 -26.84 7.37 -4.02
CA ARG A 82 -26.61 8.24 -5.21
C ARG A 82 -25.51 9.29 -5.03
N CYS A 83 -24.72 9.23 -3.97
CA CYS A 83 -23.54 10.07 -3.84
C CYS A 83 -22.29 9.39 -4.41
N GLN A 84 -21.39 10.20 -4.94
CA GLN A 84 -20.03 9.82 -5.25
C GLN A 84 -19.14 10.21 -4.05
N GLY A 85 -18.40 9.23 -3.52
CA GLY A 85 -17.47 9.45 -2.43
C GLY A 85 -16.10 9.88 -2.94
N LEU A 86 -15.51 10.85 -2.24
CA LEU A 86 -14.09 11.18 -2.31
C LEU A 86 -13.36 10.47 -1.17
N TRP A 87 -12.60 9.43 -1.50
CA TRP A 87 -11.91 8.57 -0.54
C TRP A 87 -10.48 9.04 -0.36
N ALA A 88 -10.16 9.54 0.85
CA ALA A 88 -8.86 10.09 1.15
C ALA A 88 -8.00 9.09 1.94
N PHE A 89 -6.79 8.84 1.46
CA PHE A 89 -5.82 7.95 2.10
C PHE A 89 -4.52 8.71 2.41
N ASP A 90 -3.87 8.36 3.52
CA ASP A 90 -2.49 8.81 3.72
C ASP A 90 -1.54 8.07 2.74
N ASN A 91 -0.31 8.56 2.66
CA ASN A 91 0.70 8.01 1.77
C ASN A 91 1.43 6.79 2.36
N ALA A 92 0.71 5.92 3.08
CA ALA A 92 1.26 4.69 3.62
C ALA A 92 1.55 3.67 2.50
N THR A 93 2.53 2.80 2.73
CA THR A 93 3.01 1.84 1.71
C THR A 93 1.98 0.78 1.34
N ASN A 94 1.12 0.39 2.29
CA ASN A 94 -0.02 -0.50 2.06
C ASN A 94 -1.08 0.13 1.16
N HIS A 95 -1.31 1.45 1.26
CA HIS A 95 -2.28 2.16 0.42
C HIS A 95 -1.78 2.31 -1.03
N ASN A 96 -0.47 2.45 -1.19
CA ASN A 96 0.20 2.50 -2.49
C ASN A 96 0.53 1.11 -3.07
N SER A 97 -0.12 0.05 -2.59
CA SER A 97 0.10 -1.29 -3.11
C SER A 97 -0.47 -1.42 -4.53
N PHE A 98 0.26 -2.12 -5.39
CA PHE A 98 -0.21 -2.47 -6.73
C PHE A 98 -0.85 -3.85 -6.73
N HIS A 99 -1.91 -4.01 -7.52
CA HIS A 99 -2.57 -5.30 -7.76
C HIS A 99 -1.53 -6.38 -8.11
N PRO A 100 -1.72 -7.66 -7.73
CA PRO A 100 -0.76 -8.73 -8.05
C PRO A 100 -0.40 -8.83 -9.53
N LYS A 101 -1.37 -8.55 -10.40
CA LYS A 101 -1.23 -8.54 -11.87
C LYS A 101 -0.88 -7.16 -12.47
N ALA A 102 -0.58 -6.14 -11.66
CA ALA A 102 -0.26 -4.81 -12.18
C ALA A 102 1.07 -4.78 -12.98
N LEU A 103 1.17 -3.85 -13.92
CA LEU A 103 2.38 -3.61 -14.72
C LEU A 103 3.44 -2.91 -13.86
N VAL A 104 4.35 -3.68 -13.27
CA VAL A 104 5.37 -3.14 -12.36
C VAL A 104 6.75 -3.66 -12.74
N ALA A 105 7.53 -2.84 -13.45
CA ALA A 105 8.82 -3.24 -14.01
C ALA A 105 9.80 -3.81 -12.96
N SER A 106 9.77 -3.31 -11.72
CA SER A 106 10.63 -3.79 -10.64
C SER A 106 10.38 -5.25 -10.26
N ARG A 107 9.19 -5.80 -10.56
CA ARG A 107 8.79 -7.19 -10.33
C ARG A 107 9.16 -8.14 -11.49
N MET A 108 9.68 -7.62 -12.61
CA MET A 108 10.04 -8.43 -13.78
C MET A 108 11.49 -8.92 -13.75
N GLN A 109 11.75 -10.02 -14.45
CA GLN A 109 13.07 -10.62 -14.62
C GLN A 109 13.51 -10.60 -16.08
N LEU A 110 14.81 -10.77 -16.37
CA LEU A 110 15.31 -10.80 -17.76
C LEU A 110 14.80 -12.00 -18.55
N ALA A 111 14.82 -13.18 -17.93
CA ALA A 111 14.41 -14.43 -18.55
C ALA A 111 12.91 -14.69 -18.36
N PRO A 112 12.28 -15.48 -19.26
CA PRO A 112 10.94 -15.99 -19.06
C PRO A 112 10.76 -16.86 -17.81
N GLY A 113 9.55 -16.89 -17.27
CA GLY A 113 9.18 -17.71 -16.11
C GLY A 113 9.93 -17.32 -14.83
N GLY A 114 10.18 -18.30 -13.96
CA GLY A 114 10.83 -18.06 -12.66
C GLY A 114 9.94 -17.31 -11.67
N LYS A 115 10.56 -16.65 -10.69
CA LYS A 115 9.86 -15.91 -9.63
C LYS A 115 9.52 -14.48 -10.07
N GLN A 116 8.65 -14.34 -11.07
CA GLN A 116 8.05 -13.06 -11.47
C GLN A 116 6.52 -13.23 -11.61
N PRO A 117 5.72 -12.19 -11.35
CA PRO A 117 4.27 -12.30 -11.34
C PRO A 117 3.70 -12.35 -12.77
N GLU A 118 2.55 -13.00 -12.91
CA GLU A 118 1.71 -12.87 -14.10
C GLU A 118 1.06 -11.49 -14.13
N MET A 119 1.55 -10.62 -15.01
CA MET A 119 1.00 -9.28 -15.19
C MET A 119 -0.15 -9.30 -16.20
N LYS A 120 -1.05 -8.31 -16.07
CA LYS A 120 -2.09 -8.01 -17.06
C LYS A 120 -1.45 -7.60 -18.39
N GLU A 121 -2.25 -7.62 -19.44
CA GLU A 121 -1.81 -7.14 -20.75
C GLU A 121 -1.40 -5.66 -20.67
N GLY A 122 -0.25 -5.34 -21.28
CA GLY A 122 0.22 -3.97 -21.43
C GLY A 122 -0.15 -3.38 -22.79
N PHE A 123 0.30 -2.17 -23.06
CA PHE A 123 0.07 -1.51 -24.34
C PHE A 123 1.36 -0.84 -24.82
N ASP A 124 1.83 -1.21 -26.02
CA ASP A 124 2.96 -0.53 -26.65
C ASP A 124 2.46 0.67 -27.44
N TYR A 125 2.52 1.84 -26.82
CA TYR A 125 2.11 3.11 -27.44
C TYR A 125 2.97 3.50 -28.64
N ASN A 126 4.21 3.01 -28.77
CA ASN A 126 5.05 3.34 -29.93
C ASN A 126 4.57 2.63 -31.19
N ARG A 127 3.95 1.44 -31.02
CA ARG A 127 3.44 0.60 -32.11
C ARG A 127 1.92 0.63 -32.23
N GLY A 128 1.21 1.13 -31.22
CA GLY A 128 -0.24 1.15 -31.16
C GLY A 128 -0.86 -0.25 -31.01
N LEU A 129 -0.19 -1.17 -30.32
CA LEU A 129 -0.60 -2.57 -30.22
C LEU A 129 -0.61 -3.06 -28.77
N PRO A 130 -1.53 -3.97 -28.40
CA PRO A 130 -1.49 -4.67 -27.13
C PRO A 130 -0.19 -5.48 -26.96
N GLN A 131 0.32 -5.51 -25.73
CA GLN A 131 1.53 -6.22 -25.35
C GLN A 131 1.17 -7.36 -24.39
N ALA A 132 1.12 -8.59 -24.92
CA ALA A 132 1.00 -9.78 -24.10
C ALA A 132 2.22 -9.94 -23.17
N MET A 133 1.97 -10.15 -21.88
CA MET A 133 3.01 -10.33 -20.85
C MET A 133 3.25 -11.81 -20.49
N VAL A 134 2.42 -12.71 -21.04
CA VAL A 134 2.49 -14.16 -20.88
C VAL A 134 2.51 -14.78 -22.27
N TYR A 135 3.23 -15.90 -22.44
CA TYR A 135 3.19 -16.66 -23.69
C TYR A 135 1.85 -17.39 -23.83
N PRO A 136 1.25 -17.40 -25.03
CA PRO A 136 -0.02 -18.10 -25.24
C PRO A 136 0.16 -19.62 -25.15
N ASP A 137 -0.92 -20.34 -24.87
CA ASP A 137 -0.90 -21.81 -24.72
C ASP A 137 -0.54 -22.54 -26.02
N ASN A 138 -0.72 -21.90 -27.17
CA ASN A 138 -0.35 -22.44 -28.48
C ASN A 138 1.05 -21.99 -28.95
N TYR A 139 1.89 -21.44 -28.06
CA TYR A 139 3.21 -20.95 -28.43
C TYR A 139 4.11 -22.05 -29.01
N LYS A 140 4.94 -21.70 -30.01
CA LYS A 140 5.78 -22.64 -30.76
C LYS A 140 6.74 -23.45 -29.88
N ASP A 141 7.27 -22.81 -28.85
CA ASP A 141 8.10 -23.47 -27.85
C ASP A 141 7.21 -23.98 -26.71
N VAL A 142 7.08 -25.30 -26.63
CA VAL A 142 6.25 -25.98 -25.64
C VAL A 142 6.66 -25.63 -24.21
N PHE A 143 7.96 -25.40 -23.96
CA PHE A 143 8.46 -25.08 -22.62
C PHE A 143 8.17 -23.64 -22.18
N LEU A 144 7.72 -22.78 -23.09
CA LEU A 144 7.40 -21.39 -22.80
C LEU A 144 5.90 -21.13 -22.69
N ARG A 145 5.02 -22.04 -23.14
CA ARG A 145 3.56 -21.91 -23.04
C ARG A 145 3.12 -21.59 -21.61
N GLY A 146 2.27 -20.58 -21.45
CA GLY A 146 1.77 -20.11 -20.16
C GLY A 146 2.82 -19.43 -19.25
N LYS A 147 4.10 -19.38 -19.64
CA LYS A 147 5.13 -18.68 -18.84
C LYS A 147 5.05 -17.17 -19.03
N THR A 148 5.35 -16.45 -17.97
CA THR A 148 5.55 -14.99 -18.03
C THR A 148 6.72 -14.65 -18.94
N LYS A 149 6.57 -13.63 -19.78
CA LYS A 149 7.67 -13.09 -20.59
C LYS A 149 8.63 -12.31 -19.71
N GLY A 150 9.92 -12.52 -19.92
CA GLY A 150 10.96 -11.68 -19.30
C GLY A 150 11.14 -10.35 -20.02
N LEU A 151 11.75 -9.39 -19.34
CA LEU A 151 12.07 -8.06 -19.88
C LEU A 151 12.83 -8.10 -21.20
N LYS A 152 13.73 -9.08 -21.40
CA LYS A 152 14.47 -9.18 -22.66
C LYS A 152 13.54 -9.42 -23.85
N VAL A 153 12.50 -10.21 -23.67
CA VAL A 153 11.53 -10.53 -24.72
C VAL A 153 10.60 -9.34 -24.93
N VAL A 154 10.01 -8.80 -23.87
CA VAL A 154 9.09 -7.65 -23.95
C VAL A 154 9.78 -6.43 -24.56
N LEU A 155 11.00 -6.09 -24.12
CA LEU A 155 11.75 -4.97 -24.69
C LEU A 155 12.16 -5.22 -26.15
N LYS A 156 12.44 -6.46 -26.57
CA LYS A 156 12.67 -6.78 -27.99
C LYS A 156 11.41 -6.59 -28.83
N GLU A 157 10.27 -7.09 -28.34
CA GLU A 157 8.97 -6.93 -29.00
C GLU A 157 8.62 -5.45 -29.17
N ARG A 158 8.93 -4.61 -28.16
CA ARG A 158 8.77 -3.16 -28.22
C ARG A 158 9.86 -2.42 -29.03
N GLY A 159 10.92 -3.09 -29.48
CA GLY A 159 12.04 -2.45 -30.20
C GLY A 159 12.95 -1.59 -29.32
N LEU A 160 12.97 -1.83 -28.01
CA LEU A 160 13.72 -1.08 -27.00
C LEU A 160 14.96 -1.83 -26.48
N TRP A 161 15.15 -3.08 -26.89
CA TRP A 161 16.32 -3.85 -26.52
C TRP A 161 17.52 -3.50 -27.43
N PRO A 162 18.67 -3.09 -26.88
CA PRO A 162 19.83 -2.73 -27.69
C PRO A 162 20.50 -3.97 -28.29
N GLU A 163 20.62 -4.01 -29.62
CA GLU A 163 21.32 -5.09 -30.33
C GLU A 163 22.81 -5.16 -29.99
N SER A 164 23.44 -4.02 -29.69
CA SER A 164 24.83 -3.94 -29.22
C SER A 164 25.06 -4.58 -27.84
N GLY A 165 23.98 -4.90 -27.10
CA GLY A 165 24.04 -5.32 -25.71
C GLY A 165 24.54 -4.22 -24.76
N ARG A 166 24.63 -2.97 -25.23
CA ARG A 166 25.05 -1.80 -24.46
C ARG A 166 23.95 -0.75 -24.41
N ASN A 167 23.89 -0.02 -23.30
CA ASN A 167 22.99 1.12 -23.14
C ASN A 167 23.55 2.36 -23.88
N PRO A 168 22.78 3.47 -23.98
CA PRO A 168 23.23 4.70 -24.66
C PRO A 168 24.50 5.33 -24.07
N PHE A 169 24.93 4.90 -22.88
CA PHE A 169 26.11 5.40 -22.17
C PHE A 169 27.34 4.49 -22.38
N GLY A 170 27.24 3.49 -23.25
CA GLY A 170 28.32 2.56 -23.56
C GLY A 170 28.52 1.44 -22.53
N ASN A 171 27.69 1.38 -21.48
CA ASN A 171 27.76 0.34 -20.46
C ASN A 171 26.96 -0.90 -20.89
N LYS A 172 27.29 -2.07 -20.33
CA LYS A 172 26.52 -3.30 -20.58
C LYS A 172 25.06 -3.11 -20.17
N PHE A 173 24.12 -3.54 -21.01
CA PHE A 173 22.69 -3.45 -20.72
C PHE A 173 22.27 -4.60 -19.79
N LEU A 174 22.04 -4.27 -18.52
CA LEU A 174 21.74 -5.22 -17.44
C LEU A 174 20.25 -5.22 -17.08
N LEU A 175 19.83 -6.19 -16.26
CA LEU A 175 18.49 -6.21 -15.65
C LEU A 175 18.23 -4.91 -14.87
N GLU A 176 19.17 -4.60 -13.98
CA GLU A 176 19.18 -3.45 -13.09
C GLU A 176 20.62 -2.94 -12.98
N CYS A 177 20.77 -1.63 -12.76
CA CYS A 177 22.09 -1.08 -12.48
C CYS A 177 22.57 -1.54 -11.10
N PRO A 178 23.84 -1.93 -10.96
CA PRO A 178 24.38 -2.39 -9.68
C PRO A 178 24.30 -1.30 -8.62
N THR A 179 23.92 -1.69 -7.41
CA THR A 179 23.85 -0.78 -6.26
C THR A 179 25.22 -0.68 -5.60
N THR A 180 25.70 0.55 -5.35
CA THR A 180 27.00 0.79 -4.69
C THR A 180 26.78 1.63 -3.43
N TYR A 181 27.31 1.22 -2.28
CA TYR A 181 27.12 1.91 -0.99
C TYR A 181 25.63 2.24 -0.70
N SER A 182 24.74 1.29 -0.98
CA SER A 182 23.28 1.45 -0.82
C SER A 182 22.65 2.55 -1.68
N ARG A 183 23.34 3.03 -2.72
CA ARG A 183 22.80 3.96 -3.71
C ARG A 183 22.44 3.22 -5.00
N SER A 184 21.25 3.51 -5.52
CA SER A 184 20.80 3.00 -6.81
C SER A 184 21.84 3.31 -7.89
N GLY A 185 22.20 2.31 -8.69
CA GLY A 185 23.08 2.51 -9.83
C GLY A 185 22.41 3.23 -11.01
N CYS A 186 21.07 3.35 -11.00
CA CYS A 186 20.36 4.09 -12.04
C CYS A 186 20.47 5.59 -11.72
N LEU A 187 21.37 6.28 -12.40
CA LEU A 187 21.61 7.70 -12.14
C LEU A 187 20.49 8.55 -12.75
N PRO A 188 20.01 9.62 -12.08
CA PRO A 188 18.94 10.47 -12.62
C PRO A 188 19.23 11.03 -14.02
N LYS A 189 20.50 11.39 -14.27
CA LYS A 189 20.99 11.87 -15.58
C LYS A 189 20.84 10.87 -16.73
N GLU A 190 20.58 9.60 -16.42
CA GLU A 190 20.42 8.55 -17.43
C GLU A 190 18.98 8.42 -17.91
N GLU A 191 18.05 9.19 -17.34
CA GLU A 191 16.64 9.33 -17.77
C GLU A 191 15.93 7.98 -17.95
N GLY A 192 16.25 7.02 -17.08
CA GLY A 192 15.67 5.68 -17.15
C GLY A 192 16.15 4.82 -18.32
N ARG A 193 17.16 5.23 -19.09
CA ARG A 193 17.66 4.49 -20.27
C ARG A 193 18.83 3.55 -19.98
N CYS A 194 19.17 3.34 -18.71
CA CYS A 194 20.39 2.66 -18.30
C CYS A 194 20.31 1.13 -18.22
N CYS A 195 19.18 0.58 -17.76
CA CYS A 195 18.97 -0.86 -17.58
C CYS A 195 17.55 -1.27 -17.98
N ALA A 196 17.32 -2.58 -18.11
CA ALA A 196 16.05 -3.13 -18.60
C ALA A 196 14.85 -2.72 -17.72
N LYS A 197 14.97 -2.78 -16.39
CA LYS A 197 13.90 -2.35 -15.47
C LYS A 197 13.59 -0.86 -15.63
N SER A 198 14.61 -0.02 -15.75
CA SER A 198 14.41 1.43 -15.91
C SER A 198 13.77 1.78 -17.24
N VAL A 199 14.20 1.15 -18.34
CA VAL A 199 13.62 1.38 -19.67
C VAL A 199 12.15 0.97 -19.69
N MET A 200 11.83 -0.16 -19.06
CA MET A 200 10.45 -0.64 -18.93
C MET A 200 9.61 0.26 -18.02
N ALA A 201 10.15 0.70 -16.88
CA ALA A 201 9.46 1.60 -15.96
C ALA A 201 9.18 2.98 -16.57
N ALA A 202 9.98 3.41 -17.55
CA ALA A 202 9.76 4.64 -18.31
C ALA A 202 8.69 4.50 -19.39
N GLN A 203 8.20 3.29 -19.69
CA GLN A 203 7.11 3.09 -20.63
C GLN A 203 5.80 3.65 -20.06
N ARG A 204 5.02 4.29 -20.92
CA ARG A 204 3.80 5.02 -20.54
C ARG A 204 2.80 4.13 -19.78
N ASP A 205 2.53 2.91 -20.26
CA ASP A 205 1.60 1.97 -19.62
C ASP A 205 2.07 1.52 -18.23
N PHE A 206 3.37 1.52 -17.96
CA PHE A 206 3.94 1.23 -16.64
C PHE A 206 3.92 2.46 -15.72
N GLN A 207 4.06 3.67 -16.26
CA GLN A 207 3.95 4.91 -15.49
C GLN A 207 2.50 5.25 -15.12
N GLU A 208 1.57 4.97 -16.02
CA GLU A 208 0.14 5.20 -15.82
C GLU A 208 -0.53 4.12 -14.96
N GLN A 209 0.18 3.04 -14.62
CA GLN A 209 -0.31 1.99 -13.73
C GLN A 209 -0.67 2.59 -12.36
N LYS A 210 -1.98 2.63 -12.06
CA LYS A 210 -2.50 3.12 -10.78
C LYS A 210 -2.34 2.08 -9.67
N GLY A 211 -2.36 2.55 -8.43
CA GLY A 211 -2.40 1.69 -7.26
C GLY A 211 -3.72 0.91 -7.18
N TRP A 212 -3.71 -0.22 -6.49
CA TRP A 212 -4.84 -1.15 -6.44
C TRP A 212 -6.09 -0.49 -5.85
N LEU A 213 -5.98 0.19 -4.71
CA LEU A 213 -7.10 0.94 -4.12
C LEU A 213 -7.73 1.91 -5.13
N GLN A 214 -6.89 2.65 -5.86
CA GLN A 214 -7.36 3.63 -6.83
C GLN A 214 -8.10 2.96 -7.99
N GLU A 215 -7.55 1.87 -8.56
CA GLU A 215 -8.21 1.11 -9.63
C GLU A 215 -9.60 0.61 -9.20
N GLU A 216 -9.74 0.05 -7.99
CA GLU A 216 -11.01 -0.50 -7.49
C GLU A 216 -12.06 0.59 -7.22
N PHE A 217 -11.66 1.71 -6.61
CA PHE A 217 -12.59 2.81 -6.36
C PHE A 217 -13.05 3.49 -7.65
N GLU A 218 -12.13 3.72 -8.60
CA GLU A 218 -12.50 4.28 -9.90
C GLU A 218 -13.44 3.35 -10.68
N ALA A 219 -13.18 2.03 -10.64
CA ALA A 219 -14.09 1.03 -11.21
C ALA A 219 -15.47 1.02 -10.54
N ALA A 220 -15.54 1.40 -9.26
CA ALA A 220 -16.77 1.57 -8.50
C ALA A 220 -17.43 2.96 -8.68
N HIS A 221 -16.98 3.76 -9.65
CA HIS A 221 -17.41 5.14 -9.89
C HIS A 221 -17.23 6.05 -8.67
N GLN A 222 -16.12 5.90 -7.94
CA GLN A 222 -15.73 6.73 -6.80
C GLN A 222 -14.43 7.48 -7.11
N GLU A 223 -14.12 8.52 -6.33
CA GLU A 223 -12.87 9.27 -6.45
C GLU A 223 -11.90 8.92 -5.31
N VAL A 224 -10.60 9.01 -5.57
CA VAL A 224 -9.55 8.75 -4.58
C VAL A 224 -8.54 9.89 -4.58
N ILE A 225 -8.15 10.33 -3.39
CA ILE A 225 -7.01 11.23 -3.19
C ILE A 225 -6.02 10.60 -2.22
N PHE A 226 -4.74 10.90 -2.44
CA PHE A 226 -3.66 10.55 -1.52
C PHE A 226 -3.07 11.82 -0.94
N TYR A 227 -3.00 11.91 0.39
CA TYR A 227 -2.36 13.04 1.04
C TYR A 227 -0.85 13.07 0.73
N PRO A 228 -0.24 14.27 0.74
CA PRO A 228 1.21 14.42 0.63
C PRO A 228 1.96 13.61 1.69
N LYS A 229 3.12 13.06 1.33
CA LYS A 229 3.99 12.35 2.27
C LYS A 229 4.43 13.31 3.38
N PHE A 230 4.37 12.83 4.62
CA PHE A 230 4.82 13.56 5.82
C PHE A 230 4.00 14.78 6.23
N HIS A 231 2.74 14.87 5.77
CA HIS A 231 1.81 15.94 6.14
C HIS A 231 0.58 15.38 6.88
N CYS A 232 0.80 14.87 8.10
CA CYS A 232 -0.27 14.26 8.89
C CYS A 232 -1.32 15.28 9.37
N GLU A 233 -0.96 16.56 9.45
CA GLU A 233 -1.84 17.68 9.78
C GLU A 233 -2.98 17.87 8.78
N LEU A 234 -2.81 17.40 7.54
CA LEU A 234 -3.85 17.48 6.50
C LEU A 234 -4.85 16.32 6.56
N ASN A 235 -4.53 15.26 7.31
CA ASN A 235 -5.35 14.06 7.40
C ASN A 235 -6.13 14.05 8.72
N PHE A 236 -7.41 14.44 8.66
CA PHE A 236 -8.24 14.60 9.87
C PHE A 236 -8.39 13.31 10.69
N ILE A 237 -8.26 12.12 10.08
CA ILE A 237 -8.30 10.84 10.80
C ILE A 237 -7.16 10.73 11.83
N GLU A 238 -6.04 11.44 11.63
CA GLU A 238 -4.94 11.47 12.58
C GLU A 238 -5.35 12.18 13.88
N GLN A 239 -6.23 13.19 13.82
CA GLN A 239 -6.78 13.82 15.02
C GLN A 239 -7.65 12.83 15.80
N PHE A 240 -8.49 12.06 15.08
CA PHE A 240 -9.29 10.98 15.66
C PHE A 240 -8.42 9.93 16.34
N TRP A 241 -7.36 9.46 15.67
CA TRP A 241 -6.42 8.50 16.25
C TRP A 241 -5.67 9.05 17.46
N CYS A 242 -5.31 10.34 17.45
CA CYS A 242 -4.66 10.98 18.59
C CYS A 242 -5.59 10.99 19.82
N ALA A 243 -6.84 11.38 19.66
CA ALA A 243 -7.84 11.40 20.73
C ALA A 243 -8.12 10.00 21.27
N ALA A 244 -8.37 9.02 20.40
CA ALA A 244 -8.60 7.63 20.81
C ALA A 244 -7.40 7.03 21.55
N LYS A 245 -6.16 7.30 21.08
CA LYS A 245 -4.94 6.86 21.78
C LYS A 245 -4.80 7.53 23.14
N TRP A 246 -5.14 8.82 23.25
CA TRP A 246 -5.10 9.52 24.52
C TRP A 246 -6.09 8.90 25.52
N TYR A 247 -7.34 8.69 25.12
CA TYR A 247 -8.33 7.99 25.95
C TYR A 247 -7.85 6.59 26.37
N THR A 248 -7.30 5.82 25.42
CA THR A 248 -6.77 4.48 25.71
C THR A 248 -5.66 4.54 26.76
N ARG A 249 -4.73 5.50 26.68
CA ARG A 249 -3.63 5.63 27.65
C ARG A 249 -4.10 6.00 29.06
N GLU A 250 -5.20 6.72 29.17
CA GLU A 250 -5.78 7.11 30.46
C GLU A 250 -6.54 5.96 31.13
N ASN A 251 -7.06 5.01 30.35
CA ASN A 251 -8.00 3.98 30.81
C ASN A 251 -7.52 2.52 30.61
N CYS A 252 -6.34 2.29 30.02
CA CYS A 252 -5.83 0.94 29.76
C CYS A 252 -5.16 0.33 31.01
N GLU A 253 -5.43 -0.95 31.25
CA GLU A 253 -4.85 -1.77 32.32
C GLU A 253 -3.47 -2.38 31.97
N TYR A 254 -2.88 -1.97 30.85
CA TYR A 254 -1.61 -2.47 30.33
C TYR A 254 -1.58 -3.96 29.94
N THR A 255 -2.74 -4.51 29.59
CA THR A 255 -2.91 -5.90 29.12
C THR A 255 -3.55 -5.92 27.73
N ILE A 256 -3.40 -7.03 27.00
CA ILE A 256 -4.07 -7.18 25.70
C ILE A 256 -5.58 -7.33 25.88
N GLU A 257 -6.02 -7.99 26.96
CA GLU A 257 -7.43 -8.10 27.36
C GLU A 257 -8.02 -6.72 27.69
N GLY A 258 -7.29 -5.91 28.47
CA GLY A 258 -7.68 -4.53 28.78
C GLY A 258 -7.78 -3.67 27.52
N LEU A 259 -6.84 -3.84 26.57
CA LEU A 259 -6.95 -3.19 25.26
C LEU A 259 -8.21 -3.61 24.50
N ARG A 260 -8.52 -4.91 24.41
CA ARG A 260 -9.74 -5.37 23.70
C ARG A 260 -11.00 -4.72 24.26
N ARG A 261 -11.08 -4.57 25.58
CA ARG A 261 -12.22 -3.94 26.26
C ARG A 261 -12.27 -2.44 26.00
N ILE A 262 -11.15 -1.73 26.14
CA ILE A 262 -11.15 -0.26 26.12
C ILE A 262 -11.18 0.34 24.72
N LEU A 263 -10.74 -0.38 23.69
CA LEU A 263 -10.65 0.19 22.35
C LEU A 263 -12.01 0.61 21.78
N PRO A 264 -13.08 -0.20 21.84
CA PRO A 264 -14.41 0.25 21.44
C PRO A 264 -14.83 1.54 22.15
N GLU A 265 -14.66 1.63 23.47
CA GLU A 265 -14.97 2.83 24.26
C GLU A 265 -14.14 4.04 23.81
N ALA A 266 -12.83 3.83 23.58
CA ALA A 266 -11.92 4.87 23.13
C ALA A 266 -12.33 5.45 21.77
N LEU A 267 -12.71 4.61 20.80
CA LEU A 267 -13.14 5.06 19.49
C LEU A 267 -14.46 5.86 19.54
N HIS A 268 -15.39 5.46 20.41
CA HIS A 268 -16.67 6.15 20.61
C HIS A 268 -16.55 7.41 21.48
N SER A 269 -15.46 7.53 22.25
CA SER A 269 -15.21 8.71 23.10
C SER A 269 -14.81 9.96 22.32
N VAL A 270 -14.39 9.82 21.05
CA VAL A 270 -13.83 10.92 20.26
C VAL A 270 -14.91 11.92 19.83
N PRO A 271 -14.90 13.18 20.30
CA PRO A 271 -15.91 14.16 19.92
C PRO A 271 -15.77 14.59 18.46
N LEU A 272 -16.88 14.84 17.77
CA LEU A 272 -16.88 15.31 16.38
C LEU A 272 -16.12 16.63 16.20
N GLN A 273 -16.15 17.51 17.20
CA GLN A 273 -15.40 18.76 17.18
C GLN A 273 -13.89 18.54 17.17
N SER A 274 -13.40 17.38 17.58
CA SER A 274 -11.97 17.04 17.49
C SER A 274 -11.57 16.46 16.14
N ILE A 275 -12.54 16.08 15.31
CA ILE A 275 -12.35 15.53 13.96
C ILE A 275 -12.40 16.67 12.93
N ASN A 276 -13.26 17.67 13.15
CA ASN A 276 -13.56 18.75 12.19
C ASN A 276 -12.79 20.07 12.46
N ARG A 277 -11.64 20.03 13.13
CA ARG A 277 -10.76 21.22 13.30
C ARG A 277 -9.86 21.41 12.09
#